data_AF-A0A2E7R0H6-F1
#
_entry.id   AF-A0A2E7R0H6-F1
#
_cell.length_a   1.000
_cell.length_b   1.000
_cell.length_c   1.000
_cell.angle_alpha   90.00
_cell.angle_beta   90.00
_cell.angle_gamma   90.00
#
_symmetry.space_group_name_H-M   'P 1'
#
loop_
_entity.id
_entity.type
_entity.pdbx_description
1 polymer ?
#
loop_
_entity_poly.entity_id
_entity_poly.type
_entity_poly.pdbx_seq_one_letter_code
_entity_poly.pdbx_strand_id
1 'polypeptide(L)'
;DDTEWKAATGYIPMQGNYQLLVDNLLDFTHVTYLHKKTLSADPEEAKVPVKVDRGEKSIAVSRWIFNHEAPPLFAKAGGFEGKVDRWQTTTWLAPSTLAFDVGCARADTGAVDGDRSQGISIWSTHMITPETDTTTHYNWAYVRDFALDDDKMTDIMHDGAKATFEEDVEMIEAQQERLGSISFDGLIDINADNPPLQMRRIMEELIAKESIIQ
;
A
#
# COMPACT_ATOMS: atom_id res chain seq x y z
N ASP A 1 3.22 -4.24 -23.85
CA ASP A 1 2.80 -5.33 -22.96
C ASP A 1 4.01 -6.14 -22.56
N ASP A 2 4.28 -6.18 -21.26
CA ASP A 2 5.30 -7.06 -20.69
C ASP A 2 4.64 -8.43 -20.44
N THR A 3 5.14 -9.47 -21.12
CA THR A 3 4.55 -10.81 -21.04
C THR A 3 4.83 -11.51 -19.73
N GLU A 4 5.75 -10.99 -18.91
CA GLU A 4 6.10 -11.55 -17.60
C GLU A 4 5.13 -11.12 -16.49
N TRP A 5 4.14 -10.25 -16.80
CA TRP A 5 3.21 -9.71 -15.82
C TRP A 5 1.75 -9.83 -16.29
N LYS A 6 0.87 -10.20 -15.36
CA LYS A 6 -0.59 -10.14 -15.55
C LYS A 6 -1.17 -9.04 -14.68
N ALA A 7 -1.98 -8.17 -15.29
CA ALA A 7 -2.54 -6.98 -14.64
C ALA A 7 -4.05 -7.11 -14.40
N ALA A 8 -4.52 -6.49 -13.33
CA ALA A 8 -5.91 -6.05 -13.22
C ALA A 8 -5.97 -4.63 -12.65
N THR A 9 -7.07 -3.95 -12.91
CA THR A 9 -7.26 -2.55 -12.55
C THR A 9 -8.65 -2.33 -11.99
N GLY A 10 -8.82 -1.29 -11.17
CA GLY A 10 -10.13 -0.89 -10.72
C GLY A 10 -10.18 0.58 -10.33
N TYR A 11 -11.40 0.99 -9.98
CA TYR A 11 -11.74 2.34 -9.60
C TYR A 11 -12.73 2.30 -8.44
N ILE A 12 -12.49 3.15 -7.44
CA ILE A 12 -13.39 3.34 -6.30
C ILE A 12 -13.59 4.86 -6.13
N PRO A 13 -14.82 5.39 -6.22
CA PRO A 13 -15.10 6.75 -5.77
C PRO A 13 -15.05 6.78 -4.24
N MET A 14 -14.42 7.79 -3.65
CA MET A 14 -14.27 7.92 -2.20
C MET A 14 -14.75 9.30 -1.72
N GLN A 15 -15.62 9.31 -0.72
CA GLN A 15 -16.09 10.51 0.00
C GLN A 15 -15.09 10.89 1.12
N GLY A 16 -13.86 11.17 0.71
CA GLY A 16 -12.78 11.56 1.62
C GLY A 16 -11.74 12.43 0.94
N ASN A 17 -11.06 13.26 1.73
CA ASN A 17 -9.87 13.99 1.31
C ASN A 17 -8.77 12.99 0.91
N TYR A 18 -8.13 13.23 -0.23
CA TYR A 18 -7.13 12.31 -0.78
C TYR A 18 -5.97 12.03 0.19
N GLN A 19 -5.62 12.98 1.06
CA GLN A 19 -4.51 12.82 2.01
C GLN A 19 -4.82 11.74 3.05
N LEU A 20 -6.09 11.50 3.41
CA LEU A 20 -6.46 10.40 4.30
C LEU A 20 -6.12 9.05 3.69
N LEU A 21 -6.36 8.89 2.38
CA LEU A 21 -6.00 7.68 1.67
C LEU A 21 -4.49 7.52 1.52
N VAL A 22 -3.76 8.60 1.25
CA VAL A 22 -2.29 8.55 1.22
C VAL A 22 -1.73 8.17 2.59
N ASP A 23 -2.28 8.73 3.67
CA ASP A 23 -1.88 8.39 5.03
C ASP A 23 -2.09 6.91 5.32
N ASN A 24 -3.29 6.39 5.01
CA ASN A 24 -3.61 4.97 5.15
C ASN A 24 -2.60 4.08 4.41
N LEU A 25 -2.29 4.41 3.16
CA LEU A 25 -1.40 3.60 2.32
C LEU A 25 0.09 3.72 2.69
N LEU A 26 0.48 4.73 3.48
CA LEU A 26 1.84 4.88 4.01
C LEU A 26 2.02 4.25 5.40
N ASP A 27 0.93 3.87 6.08
CA ASP A 27 0.95 3.25 7.39
C ASP A 27 0.66 1.74 7.29
N PHE A 28 1.64 0.89 7.59
CA PHE A 28 1.42 -0.57 7.61
C PHE A 28 0.76 -1.09 8.91
N THR A 29 0.57 -0.25 9.92
CA THR A 29 0.07 -0.72 11.23
C THR A 29 -1.43 -1.00 11.21
N HIS A 30 -2.22 -0.31 10.39
CA HIS A 30 -3.67 -0.56 10.29
C HIS A 30 -3.99 -1.97 9.75
N VAL A 31 -3.09 -2.57 8.96
CA VAL A 31 -3.32 -3.83 8.22
C VAL A 31 -3.85 -4.95 9.09
N THR A 32 -3.30 -5.15 10.28
CA THR A 32 -3.73 -6.23 11.21
C THR A 32 -5.05 -5.93 11.91
N TYR A 33 -5.48 -4.66 11.93
CA TYR A 33 -6.72 -4.24 12.58
C TYR A 33 -7.89 -4.18 11.60
N LEU A 34 -7.67 -3.58 10.43
CA LEU A 34 -8.68 -3.31 9.41
C LEU A 34 -8.90 -4.54 8.52
N HIS A 35 -7.84 -5.10 7.94
CA HIS A 35 -7.92 -6.15 6.92
C HIS A 35 -8.00 -7.57 7.46
N LYS A 36 -8.68 -7.75 8.60
CA LYS A 36 -8.82 -9.08 9.23
C LYS A 36 -9.56 -10.06 8.32
N LYS A 37 -10.52 -9.56 7.52
CA LYS A 37 -11.36 -10.37 6.64
C LYS A 37 -10.70 -10.66 5.29
N THR A 38 -9.80 -9.80 4.83
CA THR A 38 -9.26 -9.83 3.46
C THR A 38 -7.80 -10.30 3.42
N LEU A 39 -6.90 -9.68 4.18
CA LEU A 39 -5.49 -10.02 4.22
C LEU A 39 -5.14 -11.01 5.34
N SER A 40 -5.86 -10.93 6.47
CA SER A 40 -5.67 -11.79 7.65
C SER A 40 -4.19 -11.90 8.07
N ALA A 41 -3.46 -10.77 8.04
CA ALA A 41 -2.06 -10.70 8.42
C ALA A 41 -1.85 -11.14 9.87
N ASP A 42 -0.71 -11.79 10.15
CA ASP A 42 -0.36 -12.18 11.51
C ASP A 42 -0.16 -10.91 12.36
N PRO A 43 -0.79 -10.79 13.56
CA PRO A 43 -0.58 -9.66 14.45
C PRO A 43 0.89 -9.37 14.79
N GLU A 44 1.77 -10.36 14.74
CA GLU A 44 3.21 -10.17 14.93
C GLU A 44 3.84 -9.33 13.80
N GLU A 45 3.26 -9.32 12.59
CA GLU A 45 3.74 -8.48 11.48
C GLU A 45 3.63 -6.99 11.81
N ALA A 46 2.59 -6.56 12.54
CA ALA A 46 2.42 -5.17 12.95
C ALA A 46 3.51 -4.68 13.92
N LYS A 47 4.25 -5.60 14.55
CA LYS A 47 5.36 -5.25 15.45
C LYS A 47 6.70 -5.10 14.72
N VAL A 48 6.76 -5.50 13.44
CA VAL A 48 7.98 -5.37 12.65
C VAL A 48 8.17 -3.91 12.28
N PRO A 49 9.28 -3.27 12.72
CA PRO A 49 9.52 -1.87 12.46
C PRO A 49 9.71 -1.62 10.96
N VAL A 50 9.28 -0.44 10.52
CA VAL A 50 9.49 0.03 9.15
C VAL A 50 10.72 0.94 9.06
N LYS A 51 11.39 0.89 7.92
CA LYS A 51 12.37 1.89 7.49
C LYS A 51 11.66 2.93 6.64
N VAL A 52 11.95 4.20 6.89
CA VAL A 52 11.41 5.34 6.14
C VAL A 52 12.55 6.08 5.45
N ASP A 53 12.50 6.16 4.13
CA ASP A 53 13.45 6.90 3.30
C ASP A 53 12.75 8.08 2.64
N ARG A 54 13.19 9.31 2.95
CA ARG A 54 12.67 10.54 2.37
C ARG A 54 13.54 11.01 1.20
N GLY A 55 12.92 11.18 0.03
CA GLY A 55 13.48 11.86 -1.13
C GLY A 55 13.01 13.31 -1.23
N GLU A 56 13.35 13.98 -2.34
CA GLU A 56 12.92 15.37 -2.59
C GLU A 56 11.40 15.47 -2.78
N LYS A 57 10.81 14.50 -3.50
CA LYS A 57 9.37 14.45 -3.81
C LYS A 57 8.77 13.07 -3.55
N SER A 58 9.39 12.28 -2.68
CA SER A 58 8.99 10.90 -2.44
C SER A 58 9.21 10.48 -1.00
N ILE A 59 8.41 9.52 -0.55
CA ILE A 59 8.57 8.82 0.73
C ILE A 59 8.48 7.32 0.43
N ALA A 60 9.50 6.57 0.82
CA ALA A 60 9.47 5.10 0.77
C ALA A 60 9.38 4.54 2.19
N VAL A 61 8.44 3.64 2.42
CA VAL A 61 8.27 2.89 3.67
C VAL A 61 8.48 1.43 3.35
N SER A 62 9.41 0.78 4.02
CA SER A 62 9.79 -0.59 3.73
C SER A 62 9.98 -1.42 4.98
N ARG A 63 9.69 -2.72 4.91
CA ARG A 63 10.08 -3.69 5.93
C ARG A 63 10.31 -5.07 5.34
N TRP A 64 11.13 -5.84 6.04
CA TRP A 64 11.31 -7.26 5.82
C TRP A 64 10.78 -8.05 7.02
N ILE A 65 10.09 -9.15 6.75
CA ILE A 65 9.55 -10.06 7.76
C ILE A 65 10.16 -11.42 7.50
N PHE A 66 11.08 -11.83 8.37
CA PHE A 66 11.92 -13.01 8.15
C PHE A 66 11.32 -14.27 8.76
N ASN A 67 11.55 -15.40 8.09
CA ASN A 67 11.29 -16.73 8.61
C ASN A 67 9.87 -16.88 9.21
N HIS A 68 8.87 -16.41 8.44
CA HIS A 68 7.47 -16.38 8.83
C HIS A 68 6.63 -17.33 7.96
N GLU A 69 5.46 -17.75 8.44
CA GLU A 69 4.48 -18.44 7.60
C GLU A 69 4.01 -17.49 6.47
N ALA A 70 3.91 -18.04 5.25
CA ALA A 70 3.39 -17.28 4.12
C ALA A 70 1.89 -17.00 4.29
N PRO A 71 1.39 -15.80 3.93
CA PRO A 71 -0.05 -15.54 3.88
C PRO A 71 -0.76 -16.62 3.04
N PRO A 72 -2.00 -17.03 3.39
CA PRO A 72 -2.67 -18.14 2.72
C PRO A 72 -2.71 -18.01 1.18
N LEU A 73 -2.95 -16.80 0.68
CA LEU A 73 -2.92 -16.49 -0.74
C LEU A 73 -1.54 -16.73 -1.36
N PHE A 74 -0.48 -16.26 -0.70
CA PHE A 74 0.90 -16.37 -1.19
C PHE A 74 1.40 -17.81 -1.08
N ALA A 75 1.07 -18.52 0.01
CA ALA A 75 1.37 -19.93 0.18
C ALA A 75 0.79 -20.76 -0.97
N LYS A 76 -0.48 -20.52 -1.32
CA LYS A 76 -1.15 -21.18 -2.44
C LYS A 76 -0.56 -20.80 -3.79
N ALA A 77 -0.31 -19.50 -4.01
CA ALA A 77 0.17 -18.98 -5.29
C ALA A 77 1.62 -19.38 -5.60
N GLY A 78 2.50 -19.32 -4.62
CA GLY A 78 3.94 -19.62 -4.77
C GLY A 78 4.32 -21.06 -4.46
N GLY A 79 3.37 -21.91 -4.04
CA GLY A 79 3.64 -23.30 -3.68
C GLY A 79 4.68 -23.43 -2.56
N PHE A 80 4.63 -22.51 -1.59
CA PHE A 80 5.59 -22.50 -0.49
C PHE A 80 5.28 -23.62 0.50
N GLU A 81 6.25 -24.49 0.71
CA GLU A 81 6.24 -25.50 1.75
C GLU A 81 7.19 -25.01 2.84
N GLY A 82 6.64 -24.49 3.94
CA GLY A 82 7.40 -23.92 5.06
C GLY A 82 7.50 -22.40 5.03
N LYS A 83 8.52 -21.88 5.72
CA LYS A 83 8.66 -20.46 6.04
C LYS A 83 9.23 -19.65 4.88
N VAL A 84 8.88 -18.37 4.86
CA VAL A 84 9.26 -17.39 3.84
C VAL A 84 9.87 -16.14 4.46
N ASP A 85 10.68 -15.45 3.65
CA ASP A 85 11.08 -14.07 3.89
C ASP A 85 10.20 -13.17 3.02
N ARG A 86 9.53 -12.21 3.66
CA ARG A 86 8.57 -11.31 3.02
C ARG A 86 9.11 -9.91 2.96
N TRP A 87 8.82 -9.21 1.88
CA TRP A 87 9.08 -7.78 1.74
C TRP A 87 7.78 -7.03 1.52
N GLN A 88 7.72 -5.84 2.09
CA GLN A 88 6.68 -4.86 1.84
C GLN A 88 7.35 -3.52 1.70
N THR A 89 7.24 -2.94 0.52
CA THR A 89 7.70 -1.58 0.24
C THR A 89 6.55 -0.82 -0.37
N THR A 90 6.23 0.35 0.16
CA THR A 90 5.37 1.35 -0.48
C THR A 90 6.20 2.59 -0.75
N THR A 91 6.07 3.15 -1.95
CA THR A 91 6.72 4.39 -2.34
C THR A 91 5.66 5.37 -2.78
N TRP A 92 5.46 6.42 -2.01
CA TRP A 92 4.69 7.58 -2.41
C TRP A 92 5.56 8.52 -3.24
N LEU A 93 5.00 9.00 -4.34
CA LEU A 93 5.54 10.03 -5.21
C LEU A 93 4.53 11.17 -5.31
N ALA A 94 5.00 12.39 -5.07
CA ALA A 94 4.18 13.57 -5.18
C ALA A 94 3.56 13.71 -6.60
N PRO A 95 2.29 14.15 -6.71
CA PRO A 95 1.47 14.64 -5.60
C PRO A 95 0.73 13.55 -4.81
N SER A 96 0.44 12.40 -5.41
CA SER A 96 -0.57 11.48 -4.85
C SER A 96 -0.54 10.08 -5.49
N THR A 97 0.60 9.64 -6.02
CA THR A 97 0.75 8.28 -6.57
C THR A 97 1.54 7.42 -5.60
N LEU A 98 1.09 6.19 -5.35
CA LEU A 98 1.85 5.21 -4.58
C LEU A 98 2.11 3.96 -5.40
N ALA A 99 3.29 3.38 -5.25
CA ALA A 99 3.64 2.08 -5.80
C ALA A 99 4.06 1.15 -4.66
N PHE A 100 3.47 -0.03 -4.63
CA PHE A 100 3.81 -1.09 -3.70
C PHE A 100 4.60 -2.16 -4.43
N ASP A 101 5.66 -2.64 -3.79
CA ASP A 101 6.39 -3.87 -4.10
C ASP A 101 6.25 -4.80 -2.90
N VAL A 102 5.44 -5.84 -3.07
CA VAL A 102 5.11 -6.80 -2.02
C VAL A 102 5.33 -8.20 -2.54
N GLY A 103 5.89 -9.06 -1.70
CA GLY A 103 6.05 -10.45 -2.09
C GLY A 103 6.72 -11.26 -1.00
N CYS A 104 7.03 -12.50 -1.36
CA CYS A 104 7.78 -13.38 -0.50
C CYS A 104 8.56 -14.42 -1.30
N ALA A 105 9.64 -14.90 -0.70
CA ALA A 105 10.43 -16.01 -1.22
C ALA A 105 10.68 -17.02 -0.11
N ARG A 106 11.04 -18.25 -0.47
CA ARG A 106 11.47 -19.26 0.51
C ARG A 106 12.54 -18.67 1.45
N ALA A 107 12.41 -18.90 2.75
CA ALA A 107 13.34 -18.33 3.72
C ALA A 107 14.79 -18.75 3.41
N ASP A 108 15.74 -17.86 3.69
CA ASP A 108 17.18 -18.10 3.53
C ASP A 108 17.63 -18.44 2.09
N THR A 109 16.91 -17.95 1.07
CA THR A 109 17.25 -18.20 -0.35
C THR A 109 17.84 -17.00 -1.11
N GLY A 110 18.21 -15.93 -0.40
CA GLY A 110 18.92 -14.78 -0.99
C GLY A 110 18.03 -13.61 -1.43
N ALA A 111 16.72 -13.64 -1.16
CA ALA A 111 15.79 -12.56 -1.54
C ALA A 111 16.17 -11.20 -0.94
N VAL A 112 16.70 -11.19 0.28
CA VAL A 112 17.18 -9.98 0.97
C VAL A 112 18.39 -9.37 0.26
N ASP A 113 19.21 -10.22 -0.35
CA ASP A 113 20.41 -9.84 -1.11
C ASP A 113 20.10 -9.56 -2.59
N GLY A 114 18.82 -9.61 -2.98
CA GLY A 114 18.32 -9.26 -4.31
C GLY A 114 17.93 -10.45 -5.20
N ASP A 115 18.19 -11.69 -4.79
CA ASP A 115 17.76 -12.88 -5.52
C ASP A 115 16.35 -13.31 -5.10
N ARG A 116 15.34 -12.74 -5.76
CA ARG A 116 13.93 -13.09 -5.53
C ARG A 116 13.44 -14.27 -6.37
N SER A 117 14.34 -15.01 -7.06
CA SER A 117 13.96 -16.10 -7.98
C SER A 117 13.22 -17.27 -7.32
N GLN A 118 13.33 -17.41 -5.99
CA GLN A 118 12.63 -18.43 -5.21
C GLN A 118 11.30 -17.92 -4.63
N GLY A 119 10.77 -16.83 -5.19
CA GLY A 119 9.60 -16.13 -4.67
C GLY A 119 8.57 -15.75 -5.72
N ILE A 120 7.61 -14.97 -5.25
CA ILE A 120 6.56 -14.34 -6.04
C ILE A 120 6.46 -12.86 -5.67
N SER A 121 6.15 -12.02 -6.64
CA SER A 121 5.97 -10.58 -6.49
C SER A 121 4.59 -10.13 -6.94
N ILE A 122 4.09 -9.13 -6.22
CA ILE A 122 2.96 -8.31 -6.60
C ILE A 122 3.44 -6.87 -6.58
N TRP A 123 3.14 -6.15 -7.66
CA TRP A 123 3.19 -4.70 -7.63
C TRP A 123 1.78 -4.14 -7.66
N SER A 124 1.51 -3.13 -6.85
CA SER A 124 0.28 -2.35 -7.00
C SER A 124 0.59 -0.88 -7.15
N THR A 125 -0.14 -0.19 -8.01
CA THR A 125 -0.05 1.25 -8.22
C THR A 125 -1.38 1.88 -7.86
N HIS A 126 -1.34 2.90 -7.02
CA HIS A 126 -2.48 3.63 -6.50
C HIS A 126 -2.38 5.06 -7.01
N MET A 127 -3.27 5.42 -7.93
CA MET A 127 -3.34 6.72 -8.58
C MET A 127 -4.52 7.47 -8.01
N ILE A 128 -4.22 8.44 -7.14
CA ILE A 128 -5.22 9.13 -6.35
C ILE A 128 -5.37 10.54 -6.93
N THR A 129 -6.57 10.91 -7.35
CA THR A 129 -6.85 12.24 -7.90
C THR A 129 -7.89 12.94 -7.03
N PRO A 130 -7.55 14.07 -6.40
CA PRO A 130 -8.53 14.88 -5.68
C PRO A 130 -9.60 15.41 -6.64
N GLU A 131 -10.88 15.29 -6.29
CA GLU A 131 -11.99 15.90 -7.04
C GLU A 131 -12.47 17.18 -6.35
N THR A 132 -12.64 17.11 -5.02
CA THR A 132 -12.90 18.25 -4.15
C THR A 132 -12.05 18.15 -2.88
N ASP A 133 -12.22 19.07 -1.93
CA ASP A 133 -11.57 18.97 -0.62
C ASP A 133 -11.98 17.72 0.17
N THR A 134 -13.11 17.09 -0.17
CA THR A 134 -13.68 15.95 0.56
C THR A 134 -14.13 14.81 -0.35
N THR A 135 -13.73 14.80 -1.63
CA THR A 135 -14.01 13.70 -2.56
C THR A 135 -12.78 13.39 -3.42
N THR A 136 -12.60 12.11 -3.74
CA THR A 136 -11.39 11.61 -4.40
C THR A 136 -11.74 10.51 -5.39
N HIS A 137 -11.05 10.52 -6.54
CA HIS A 137 -11.00 9.42 -7.48
C HIS A 137 -9.84 8.48 -7.12
N TYR A 138 -10.15 7.25 -6.72
CA TYR A 138 -9.14 6.25 -6.38
C TYR A 138 -9.05 5.20 -7.50
N ASN A 139 -8.05 5.35 -8.37
CA ASN A 139 -7.71 4.37 -9.38
C ASN A 139 -6.58 3.47 -8.89
N TRP A 140 -6.66 2.19 -9.16
CA TRP A 140 -5.62 1.25 -8.79
C TRP A 140 -5.35 0.24 -9.90
N ALA A 141 -4.13 -0.23 -9.93
CA ALA A 141 -3.69 -1.34 -10.74
C ALA A 141 -2.90 -2.29 -9.84
N TYR A 142 -3.03 -3.59 -10.06
CA TYR A 142 -2.08 -4.56 -9.52
C TYR A 142 -1.57 -5.44 -10.67
N VAL A 143 -0.33 -5.89 -10.53
CA VAL A 143 0.32 -6.83 -11.44
C VAL A 143 1.02 -7.94 -10.65
N ARG A 144 1.02 -9.15 -11.21
CA ARG A 144 1.66 -10.35 -10.63
C ARG A 144 2.60 -11.02 -11.64
N ASP A 145 3.66 -11.64 -11.14
CA ASP A 145 4.65 -12.41 -11.91
C ASP A 145 4.47 -13.93 -11.82
N PHE A 146 3.51 -14.40 -11.01
CA PHE A 146 3.25 -15.81 -10.77
C PHE A 146 1.93 -16.25 -11.42
N ALA A 147 1.76 -17.55 -11.68
CA ALA A 147 0.53 -18.15 -12.24
C ALA A 147 0.05 -17.51 -13.56
N LEU A 148 0.97 -17.09 -14.43
CA LEU A 148 0.67 -16.25 -15.61
C LEU A 148 -0.35 -16.87 -16.59
N ASP A 149 -0.44 -18.20 -16.64
CA ASP A 149 -1.40 -18.93 -17.50
C ASP A 149 -2.77 -19.17 -16.83
N ASP A 150 -2.97 -18.73 -15.58
CA ASP A 150 -4.22 -18.86 -14.85
C ASP A 150 -4.98 -17.53 -14.82
N ASP A 151 -5.87 -17.31 -15.78
CA ASP A 151 -6.68 -16.09 -15.82
C ASP A 151 -7.64 -16.00 -14.61
N LYS A 152 -8.06 -17.13 -14.01
CA LYS A 152 -8.91 -17.10 -12.80
C LYS A 152 -8.16 -16.56 -11.60
N MET A 153 -6.84 -16.75 -11.56
CA MET A 153 -6.01 -16.11 -10.54
C MET A 153 -6.09 -14.59 -10.65
N THR A 154 -6.19 -14.04 -11.87
CA THR A 154 -6.36 -12.59 -12.07
C THR A 154 -7.65 -12.09 -11.41
N ASP A 155 -8.75 -12.82 -11.60
CA ASP A 155 -10.06 -12.48 -11.03
C ASP A 155 -10.05 -12.57 -9.49
N ILE A 156 -9.50 -13.66 -8.94
CA ILE A 156 -9.40 -13.86 -7.49
C ILE A 156 -8.60 -12.72 -6.83
N MET A 157 -7.46 -12.39 -7.42
CA MET A 157 -6.59 -11.31 -6.93
C MET A 157 -7.24 -9.93 -7.11
N HIS A 158 -7.93 -9.69 -8.22
CA HIS A 158 -8.69 -8.47 -8.46
C HIS A 158 -9.78 -8.28 -7.39
N ASP A 159 -10.62 -9.29 -7.17
CA ASP A 159 -11.72 -9.21 -6.23
C ASP A 159 -11.24 -9.11 -4.79
N GLY A 160 -10.15 -9.82 -4.45
CA GLY A 160 -9.48 -9.70 -3.16
C GLY A 160 -8.92 -8.29 -2.91
N ALA A 161 -8.19 -7.73 -3.87
CA ALA A 161 -7.64 -6.38 -3.78
C ALA A 161 -8.75 -5.33 -3.66
N LYS A 162 -9.78 -5.43 -4.51
CA LYS A 162 -10.95 -4.55 -4.46
C LYS A 162 -11.61 -4.57 -3.08
N ALA A 163 -11.84 -5.76 -2.52
CA ALA A 163 -12.44 -5.90 -1.20
C ALA A 163 -11.57 -5.25 -0.09
N THR A 164 -10.25 -5.44 -0.14
CA THR A 164 -9.31 -4.77 0.79
C THR A 164 -9.40 -3.25 0.70
N PHE A 165 -9.39 -2.70 -0.53
CA PHE A 165 -9.45 -1.24 -0.72
C PHE A 165 -10.83 -0.66 -0.39
N GLU A 166 -11.89 -1.44 -0.49
CA GLU A 166 -13.22 -1.03 -0.01
C GLU A 166 -13.29 -0.95 1.53
N GLU A 167 -12.56 -1.82 2.25
CA GLU A 167 -12.42 -1.70 3.71
C GLU A 167 -11.69 -0.41 4.11
N ASP A 168 -10.65 -0.02 3.36
CA ASP A 168 -9.96 1.26 3.54
C ASP A 168 -10.90 2.44 3.34
N VAL A 169 -11.63 2.43 2.21
CA VAL A 169 -12.56 3.51 1.85
C VAL A 169 -13.66 3.65 2.88
N GLU A 170 -14.28 2.57 3.35
CA GLU A 170 -15.30 2.62 4.40
C GLU A 170 -14.77 3.31 5.68
N MET A 171 -13.55 2.95 6.10
CA MET A 171 -12.91 3.54 7.28
C MET A 171 -12.58 5.03 7.06
N ILE A 172 -12.02 5.38 5.90
CA ILE A 172 -11.63 6.75 5.56
C ILE A 172 -12.84 7.67 5.44
N GLU A 173 -13.94 7.20 4.83
CA GLU A 173 -15.17 7.98 4.72
C GLU A 173 -15.78 8.28 6.10
N ALA A 174 -15.75 7.30 7.02
CA ALA A 174 -16.16 7.52 8.41
C ALA A 174 -15.24 8.52 9.14
N GLN A 175 -13.92 8.47 8.86
CA GLN A 175 -12.97 9.46 9.38
C GLN A 175 -13.24 10.86 8.83
N GLN A 176 -13.51 10.98 7.53
CA GLN A 176 -13.87 12.24 6.88
C GLN A 176 -15.16 12.82 7.46
N GLU A 177 -16.20 12.01 7.63
CA GLU A 177 -17.46 12.43 8.24
C GLU A 177 -17.22 13.01 9.64
N ARG A 178 -16.36 12.34 10.43
CA ARG A 178 -16.04 12.80 11.79
C ARG A 178 -15.26 14.11 11.80
N LEU A 179 -14.34 14.29 10.86
CA LEU A 179 -13.55 15.51 10.68
C LEU A 179 -14.39 16.64 10.06
N GLY A 180 -15.42 16.35 9.28
CA GLY A 180 -16.17 17.36 8.54
C GLY A 180 -15.26 18.13 7.58
N SER A 181 -15.26 19.46 7.66
CA SER A 181 -14.34 20.33 6.92
C SER A 181 -13.14 20.78 7.77
N ILE A 182 -12.88 20.13 8.91
CA ILE A 182 -11.83 20.53 9.84
C ILE A 182 -10.45 20.26 9.22
N SER A 183 -9.54 21.22 9.39
CA SER A 183 -8.13 21.10 9.00
C SER A 183 -7.47 19.91 9.72
N PHE A 184 -6.39 19.37 9.15
CA PHE A 184 -5.55 18.38 9.83
C PHE A 184 -4.77 18.97 11.04
N ASP A 185 -4.94 20.26 11.32
CA ASP A 185 -4.33 20.95 12.45
C ASP A 185 -4.80 20.42 13.80
N GLY A 186 -3.86 20.23 14.72
CA GLY A 186 -4.14 19.85 16.11
C GLY A 186 -4.45 18.36 16.31
N LEU A 187 -4.24 17.52 15.30
CA LEU A 187 -4.22 16.06 15.47
C LEU A 187 -3.05 15.65 16.38
N ILE A 188 -3.29 14.62 17.19
CA ILE A 188 -2.25 14.00 18.03
C ILE A 188 -1.63 12.88 17.22
N ASP A 189 -0.34 12.98 16.96
CA ASP A 189 0.42 11.97 16.24
C ASP A 189 0.99 10.87 17.17
N ILE A 190 1.23 9.71 16.57
CA ILE A 190 1.98 8.58 17.13
C ILE A 190 3.14 8.21 16.20
N ASN A 191 4.02 7.32 16.65
CA ASN A 191 5.21 6.91 15.87
C ASN A 191 4.87 6.36 14.48
N ALA A 192 3.70 5.74 14.30
CA ALA A 192 3.25 5.22 13.01
C ALA A 192 2.99 6.35 11.99
N ASP A 193 2.72 7.58 12.45
CA ASP A 193 2.42 8.72 11.60
C ASP A 193 3.66 9.40 11.01
N ASN A 194 4.87 8.89 11.30
CA ASN A 194 6.10 9.51 10.77
C ASN A 194 6.13 9.59 9.23
N PRO A 195 5.82 8.53 8.44
CA PRO A 195 5.74 8.65 6.98
C PRO A 195 4.69 9.66 6.47
N PRO A 196 3.40 9.61 6.88
CA PRO A 196 2.41 10.57 6.39
C PRO A 196 2.73 12.01 6.77
N LEU A 197 3.24 12.27 7.98
CA LEU A 197 3.67 13.62 8.36
C LEU A 197 4.82 14.15 7.49
N GLN A 198 5.76 13.29 7.08
CA GLN A 198 6.81 13.71 6.15
C GLN A 198 6.28 13.96 4.74
N MET A 199 5.33 13.16 4.27
CA MET A 199 4.62 13.38 3.01
C MET A 199 3.91 14.74 3.01
N ARG A 200 3.17 15.06 4.08
CA ARG A 200 2.45 16.34 4.23
C ARG A 200 3.38 17.54 4.15
N ARG A 201 4.55 17.48 4.81
CA ARG A 201 5.58 18.54 4.71
C ARG A 201 6.07 18.74 3.27
N ILE A 202 6.30 17.65 2.51
CA ILE A 202 6.67 17.76 1.09
C ILE A 202 5.54 18.44 0.30
N MET A 203 4.29 18.06 0.52
CA MET A 203 3.16 18.67 -0.17
C MET A 203 2.98 20.15 0.16
N GLU A 204 3.10 20.54 1.42
CA GLU A 204 3.09 21.95 1.85
C GLU A 204 4.18 22.76 1.14
N GLU A 205 5.41 22.23 1.07
CA GLU A 205 6.53 22.87 0.36
C GLU A 205 6.24 23.03 -1.15
N LEU A 206 5.62 22.03 -1.79
CA LEU A 206 5.28 22.07 -3.21
C LEU A 206 4.16 23.08 -3.50
N ILE A 207 3.09 23.07 -2.70
CA ILE A 207 1.96 24.00 -2.82
C ILE A 207 2.41 25.45 -2.58
N ALA A 208 3.28 25.67 -1.60
CA ALA A 208 3.84 26.99 -1.33
C ALA A 208 4.66 27.50 -2.54
N LYS A 209 5.43 26.62 -3.19
CA LYS A 209 6.20 26.98 -4.40
C LYS A 209 5.30 27.32 -5.59
N GLU A 210 4.21 26.59 -5.79
CA GLU A 210 3.21 26.90 -6.83
C GLU A 210 2.56 28.27 -6.60
N SER A 211 2.23 28.59 -5.34
CA SER A 211 1.59 29.85 -4.96
C SER A 211 2.47 31.09 -5.14
N ILE A 212 3.80 30.93 -5.24
CA ILE A 212 4.75 32.03 -5.48
C ILE A 212 4.88 32.33 -6.98
N ILE A 213 4.50 31.38 -7.85
CA ILE A 213 4.67 31.48 -9.31
C ILE A 213 3.43 32.10 -9.99
N GLN A 214 2.29 32.17 -9.30
CA GLN A 214 1.07 32.86 -9.75
C GLN A 214 1.11 34.36 -9.47
#